data_AF-A0A382X2V4-F1
#
_entry.id   AF-A0A382X2V4-F1
#
_cell.length_a   1.000
_cell.length_b   1.000
_cell.length_c   1.000
_cell.angle_alpha   90.00
_cell.angle_beta   90.00
_cell.angle_gamma   90.00
#
_symmetry.space_group_name_H-M   'P 1'
#
loop_
_entity.id
_entity.type
_entity.pdbx_description
1 polymer ?
#
loop_
_entity_poly.entity_id
_entity_poly.type
_entity_poly.pdbx_seq_one_letter_code
_entity_poly.pdbx_strand_id
1 'polypeptide(L)' 'KVKIAALDSGADGMAISGSGPTVFAITNSKKKAKIIEKEMEYEFNNHGIKCNTLVTVPSKNGSRIINGIN' A
#
# COMPACT_ATOMS: atom_id res chain seq x y z
N LYS A 1 -12.54 7.26 -4.48
CA LYS A 1 -12.96 5.90 -4.91
C LYS A 1 -11.97 4.83 -4.48
N VAL A 2 -10.66 5.01 -4.65
CA VAL A 2 -9.63 4.09 -4.11
C VAL A 2 -9.81 3.76 -2.62
N LYS A 3 -10.18 4.75 -1.78
CA LYS A 3 -10.53 4.51 -0.36
C LYS A 3 -11.65 3.49 -0.15
N ILE A 4 -12.70 3.56 -0.98
CA ILE A 4 -13.83 2.64 -0.89
C ILE A 4 -13.38 1.25 -1.36
N ALA A 5 -12.69 1.15 -2.49
CA ALA A 5 -12.15 -0.12 -2.99
C ALA A 5 -11.27 -0.84 -1.94
N ALA A 6 -10.40 -0.11 -1.23
CA ALA A 6 -9.59 -0.69 -0.17
C ALA A 6 -10.43 -1.23 0.99
N LEU A 7 -11.42 -0.46 1.47
CA LEU A 7 -12.29 -0.84 2.59
C LEU A 7 -13.18 -2.03 2.24
N ASP A 8 -13.80 -2.04 1.05
CA ASP A 8 -14.63 -3.14 0.57
C ASP A 8 -13.82 -4.44 0.38
N SER A 9 -12.52 -4.30 0.08
CA SER A 9 -11.56 -5.41 -0.02
C SER A 9 -11.05 -5.92 1.34
N GLY A 10 -11.50 -5.33 2.44
CA GLY A 10 -11.19 -5.76 3.80
C GLY A 10 -9.99 -5.05 4.44
N ALA A 11 -9.66 -3.84 3.99
CA ALA A 11 -8.75 -2.96 4.74
C ALA A 11 -9.40 -2.52 6.06
N ASP A 12 -8.62 -2.52 7.15
CA ASP A 12 -9.06 -2.02 8.45
C ASP A 12 -9.10 -0.46 8.45
N GLY A 13 -8.36 0.16 7.53
CA GLY A 13 -8.39 1.60 7.29
C GLY A 13 -7.51 2.00 6.10
N MET A 14 -7.72 3.21 5.59
CA MET A 14 -6.91 3.80 4.51
C MET A 14 -6.81 5.32 4.68
N ALA A 15 -5.62 5.86 4.44
CA ALA A 15 -5.31 7.29 4.55
C ALA A 15 -4.22 7.72 3.55
N ILE A 16 -3.97 9.02 3.49
CA ILE A 16 -2.83 9.61 2.77
C ILE A 16 -1.56 9.35 3.58
N SER A 17 -0.48 8.96 2.89
CA SER A 17 0.85 8.83 3.50
C SER A 17 1.57 10.18 3.46
N GLY A 18 1.83 10.76 4.63
CA GLY A 18 2.41 12.10 4.73
C GLY A 18 1.54 13.18 4.07
N SER A 19 2.14 14.01 3.23
CA SER A 19 1.44 15.03 2.44
C SER A 19 0.85 14.51 1.12
N GLY A 20 1.02 13.22 0.81
CA GLY A 20 0.65 12.65 -0.49
C GLY A 20 1.72 12.89 -1.58
N PRO A 21 1.49 12.39 -2.81
CA PRO A 21 0.27 11.76 -3.32
C PRO A 21 0.08 10.28 -2.93
N THR A 22 1.07 9.68 -2.28
CA THR A 22 1.01 8.28 -1.83
C THR A 22 -0.12 8.09 -0.82
N VAL A 23 -0.82 6.97 -0.94
CA VAL A 23 -1.83 6.51 0.01
C VAL A 23 -1.40 5.16 0.57
N PHE A 24 -1.93 4.80 1.74
CA PHE A 24 -1.69 3.49 2.34
C PHE A 24 -2.97 2.93 2.94
N ALA A 25 -3.11 1.61 2.90
CA ALA A 25 -4.14 0.87 3.59
C ALA A 25 -3.48 -0.05 4.64
N ILE A 26 -4.15 -0.25 5.78
CA ILE A 26 -3.69 -1.13 6.84
C ILE A 26 -4.58 -2.38 6.86
N THR A 27 -3.96 -3.53 7.07
CA THR A 27 -4.66 -4.76 7.42
C THR A 27 -3.79 -5.64 8.32
N ASN A 28 -4.41 -6.45 9.16
CA ASN A 28 -3.73 -7.45 9.97
C ASN A 28 -3.45 -8.80 9.25
N SER A 29 -3.76 -8.91 7.95
CA SER A 29 -3.59 -10.15 7.19
C SER A 29 -2.80 -9.97 5.90
N LYS A 30 -1.69 -10.72 5.74
CA LYS A 30 -0.89 -10.72 4.51
C LYS A 30 -1.69 -11.15 3.28
N LYS A 31 -2.66 -12.06 3.45
CA LYS A 31 -3.57 -12.48 2.37
C LYS A 31 -4.48 -11.32 1.94
N LYS A 32 -5.10 -10.63 2.88
CA LYS A 32 -5.93 -9.44 2.60
C LYS A 32 -5.09 -8.33 1.95
N ALA A 33 -3.86 -8.11 2.42
CA ALA A 33 -2.98 -7.07 1.91
C ALA A 33 -2.74 -7.18 0.40
N LYS A 34 -2.61 -8.41 -0.13
CA LYS A 34 -2.44 -8.65 -1.56
C LYS A 34 -3.71 -8.47 -2.39
N ILE A 35 -4.88 -8.65 -1.80
CA ILE A 35 -6.17 -8.36 -2.46
C ILE A 35 -6.37 -6.84 -2.49
N ILE A 36 -6.21 -6.18 -1.34
CA ILE A 36 -6.30 -4.72 -1.21
C ILE A 36 -5.33 -4.01 -2.17
N GLU A 37 -4.07 -4.47 -2.26
CA GLU A 37 -3.08 -3.94 -3.21
C GLU A 37 -3.61 -3.91 -4.65
N LYS A 38 -4.15 -5.03 -5.13
CA LYS A 38 -4.66 -5.17 -6.50
C LYS A 38 -5.89 -4.31 -6.75
N GLU A 39 -6.81 -4.25 -5.79
CA GLU A 39 -8.04 -3.47 -5.92
C GLU A 39 -7.77 -1.96 -5.89
N MET A 40 -6.81 -1.52 -5.07
CA MET A 40 -6.35 -0.13 -5.08
C MET A 40 -5.66 0.23 -6.40
N GLU A 41 -4.77 -0.62 -6.90
CA GLU A 41 -4.08 -0.42 -8.18
C GLU A 41 -5.08 -0.40 -9.35
N TYR A 42 -6.01 -1.34 -9.39
CA TYR A 42 -7.09 -1.40 -10.37
C TYR A 42 -7.92 -0.11 -10.38
N GLU A 43 -8.32 0.39 -9.21
CA GLU A 43 -9.14 1.58 -9.11
C GLU A 43 -8.39 2.86 -9.53
N PHE A 44 -7.08 2.95 -9.27
CA PHE A 44 -6.24 4.02 -9.83
C PHE A 44 -6.15 3.93 -11.35
N ASN A 45 -5.88 2.74 -11.89
CA ASN A 45 -5.76 2.50 -13.32
C ASN A 45 -7.07 2.79 -14.07
N ASN A 46 -8.22 2.45 -13.48
CA ASN A 46 -9.55 2.79 -14.00
C ASN A 46 -9.79 4.29 -14.15
N HIS A 47 -9.03 5.12 -13.42
CA HIS A 47 -9.07 6.58 -13.52
C HIS A 47 -7.91 7.14 -14.35
N GLY A 48 -7.20 6.29 -15.10
CA GLY A 48 -6.06 6.67 -15.93
C GLY A 48 -4.80 7.03 -15.15
N ILE A 49 -4.74 6.71 -13.85
CA ILE A 49 -3.61 7.02 -12.98
C ILE A 49 -2.77 5.76 -12.82
N LYS A 50 -1.60 5.72 -13.44
CA LYS A 50 -0.62 4.66 -13.19
C LYS A 50 -0.03 4.83 -11.78
N CYS A 51 0.14 3.72 -11.06
CA CYS A 51 0.77 3.74 -9.75
C CYS A 51 1.72 2.54 -9.58
N ASN A 52 2.63 2.67 -8.62
CA ASN A 52 3.44 1.55 -8.13
C ASN A 52 2.91 1.13 -6.77
N THR A 53 2.96 -0.16 -6.48
CA THR A 53 2.49 -0.69 -5.19
C THR A 53 3.62 -1.32 -4.39
N LEU A 54 3.44 -1.34 -3.06
CA LEU A 54 4.32 -2.02 -2.14
C LEU A 54 3.52 -2.54 -0.94
N VAL A 55 3.48 -3.86 -0.78
CA VAL A 55 3.03 -4.50 0.47
C VAL A 55 4.22 -4.66 1.39
N THR A 56 4.17 -4.01 2.55
CA THR A 56 5.24 -4.03 3.56
C THR A 56 4.67 -4.12 4.98
N VAL A 57 5.56 -4.24 5.96
CA VAL A 57 5.26 -4.18 7.39
C VAL A 57 6.14 -3.10 8.05
N PRO A 58 5.78 -2.59 9.24
CA PRO A 58 6.65 -1.68 9.99
C PRO A 58 8.05 -2.25 10.15
N SER A 59 9.06 -1.49 9.72
CA SER A 59 10.47 -1.89 9.85
C SER A 59 10.89 -1.87 11.32
N LYS A 60 11.60 -2.92 11.76
CA LYS A 60 12.23 -2.96 13.09
C LYS A 60 13.63 -2.34 13.12
N ASN A 61 14.26 -2.15 11.96
CA ASN A 61 15.70 -1.95 11.86
C ASN A 61 16.11 -0.52 11.47
N GLY A 62 15.18 0.43 11.38
CA GLY A 62 15.46 1.84 11.09
C GLY A 62 16.47 2.04 9.93
N SER A 63 17.40 2.98 10.12
CA SER A 63 18.58 3.15 9.25
C SER A 63 19.70 2.20 9.68
N ARG A 64 20.45 1.66 8.70
CA ARG A 64 21.58 0.75 8.93
C ARG A 64 22.63 0.87 7.83
N ILE A 65 23.86 0.51 8.15
CA ILE A 65 24.94 0.37 7.15
C ILE A 65 24.64 -0.85 6.28
N ILE A 66 24.73 -0.67 4.96
CA ILE A 66 24.69 -1.75 3.98
C ILE A 66 26.13 -1.98 3.51
N ASN A 67 26.71 -3.11 3.90
CA ASN A 67 27.99 -3.54 3.36
C ASN A 67 27.77 -3.87 1.88
N GLY A 68 28.51 -3.21 1.01
CA GLY A 68 28.27 -3.17 -0.43
C GLY A 68 28.09 -4.54 -1.08
N ILE A 69 27.25 -4.51 -2.11
CA ILE A 69 27.02 -5.56 -3.11
C ILE A 69 28.38 -5.98 -3.70
N ASN A 70 28.73 -7.26 -3.60
CA ASN A 70 29.79 -7.86 -4.44
C ASN A 70 29.31 -7.92 -5.89
#